data_AF-A0A1A7XPN6-F1
#
_entry.id   AF-A0A1A7XPN6-F1
#
_cell.length_a   1.000
_cell.length_b   1.000
_cell.length_c   1.000
_cell.angle_alpha   90.00
_cell.angle_beta   90.00
_cell.angle_gamma   90.00
#
_symmetry.space_group_name_H-M   'P 1'
#
loop_
_entity.id
_entity.type
_entity.pdbx_description
1 polymer ?
#
loop_
_entity_poly.entity_id
_entity_poly.type
_entity_poly.pdbx_seq_one_letter_code
_entity_poly.pdbx_strand_id
1 'polypeptide(L)'
;VASGFNHVDTNVYNILRLLRVKGKKHVSATEVEVSWNSFNNGDVFLLDMGKTIVQWNGPESNKGERLKAVLLAQDIRDRERGGRAEISVVEGGHEKDTPELLNLMTVALGPK
;
A
#
# COMPACT_ATOMS: atom_id res chain seq x y z
N VAL A 1 14.48 -28.76 30.36
CA VAL A 1 14.60 -27.55 29.52
C VAL A 1 13.19 -27.12 29.14
N ALA A 2 12.64 -26.12 29.82
CA ALA A 2 11.30 -25.61 29.54
C ALA A 2 11.37 -24.80 28.26
N SER A 3 10.65 -25.25 27.23
CA SER A 3 10.59 -24.59 25.94
C SER A 3 9.87 -23.26 26.10
N GLY A 4 10.66 -22.17 26.11
CA GLY A 4 10.17 -20.80 26.06
C GLY A 4 9.66 -20.47 24.67
N PHE A 5 8.52 -21.04 24.28
CA PHE A 5 7.73 -20.45 23.21
C PHE A 5 7.03 -19.22 23.79
N ASN A 6 7.75 -18.10 23.77
CA ASN A 6 7.05 -16.82 23.72
C ASN A 6 6.23 -16.88 22.43
N HIS A 7 4.91 -16.91 22.57
CA HIS A 7 4.03 -16.58 21.47
C HIS A 7 4.29 -15.10 21.16
N VAL A 8 5.18 -14.86 20.20
CA VAL A 8 5.52 -13.54 19.70
C VAL A 8 4.38 -13.13 18.76
N ASP A 9 3.21 -12.81 19.32
CA ASP A 9 2.26 -11.89 18.69
C ASP A 9 2.91 -10.50 18.73
N THR A 10 3.90 -10.23 17.88
CA THR A 10 4.71 -9.01 18.05
C THR A 10 4.90 -8.27 16.73
N ASN A 11 4.24 -7.11 16.67
CA ASN A 11 4.46 -5.96 15.78
C ASN A 11 4.13 -6.03 14.28
N VAL A 12 3.99 -7.18 13.63
CA VAL A 12 3.72 -7.20 12.17
C VAL A 12 2.36 -6.57 11.79
N TYR A 13 1.47 -6.40 12.76
CA TYR A 13 0.09 -5.95 12.55
C TYR A 13 -0.17 -4.47 12.88
N ASN A 14 0.82 -3.73 13.41
CA ASN A 14 0.67 -2.30 13.71
C ASN A 14 1.40 -1.43 12.67
N ILE A 15 1.38 -1.87 11.41
CA ILE A 15 2.00 -1.16 10.29
C ILE A 15 0.92 -0.34 9.61
N LEU A 16 1.15 0.97 9.53
CA LEU A 16 0.37 1.89 8.71
C LEU A 16 1.34 2.89 8.09
N ARG A 17 1.53 2.82 6.77
CA ARG A 17 2.36 3.76 6.01
C ARG A 17 1.81 3.98 4.61
N LEU A 18 2.15 5.11 4.01
CA LEU A 18 1.79 5.45 2.64
C LEU A 18 3.06 5.70 1.83
N LEU A 19 3.25 4.95 0.75
CA LEU A 19 4.38 5.13 -0.16
C LEU A 19 3.88 5.76 -1.46
N ARG A 20 4.49 6.87 -1.88
CA ARG A 20 4.27 7.50 -3.18
C ARG A 20 5.30 6.99 -4.17
N VAL A 21 4.85 6.43 -5.28
CA VAL A 21 5.66 5.94 -6.40
C VAL A 21 5.50 6.90 -7.58
N LYS A 22 6.59 7.57 -7.95
CA LYS A 22 6.58 8.64 -8.97
C LYS A 22 7.82 8.64 -9.85
N GLY A 23 7.70 9.18 -11.06
CA GLY A 23 8.81 9.49 -11.95
C GLY A 23 8.61 8.97 -13.38
N LYS A 24 9.37 9.54 -14.32
CA LYS A 24 9.28 9.19 -15.75
C LYS A 24 10.48 8.40 -16.27
N LYS A 25 11.69 8.93 -16.10
CA LYS A 25 12.94 8.24 -16.47
C LYS A 25 13.46 7.34 -15.34
N HIS A 26 13.36 7.83 -14.11
CA HIS A 26 13.74 7.13 -12.90
C HIS A 26 12.54 7.12 -11.96
N VAL A 27 11.96 5.94 -11.75
CA VAL A 27 10.82 5.74 -10.86
C VAL A 27 11.35 5.40 -9.47
N SER A 28 10.95 6.17 -8.47
CA SER A 28 11.30 5.94 -7.07
C SER A 28 10.04 5.88 -6.20
N ALA A 29 10.20 5.28 -5.02
CA ALA A 29 9.18 5.23 -3.98
C ALA A 29 9.68 5.97 -2.74
N THR A 30 8.83 6.81 -2.16
CA THR A 30 9.12 7.57 -0.93
C THR A 30 7.95 7.49 0.01
N GLU A 31 8.21 7.35 1.30
CA GLU A 31 7.17 7.46 2.31
C GLU A 31 6.65 8.90 2.40
N VAL A 32 5.34 9.03 2.55
CA VAL A 32 4.60 10.30 2.65
C VAL A 32 3.58 10.20 3.79
N GLU A 33 3.01 11.34 4.16
CA GLU A 33 1.97 11.39 5.19
C GLU A 33 0.80 10.46 4.83
N VAL A 34 0.31 9.67 5.81
CA VAL A 34 -0.87 8.81 5.66
C VAL A 34 -2.13 9.67 5.69
N SER A 35 -2.40 10.34 4.58
CA SER A 35 -3.50 11.28 4.42
C SER A 35 -3.97 11.33 2.98
N TRP A 36 -5.26 11.60 2.77
CA TRP A 36 -5.81 11.87 1.44
C TRP A 36 -5.10 13.04 0.73
N ASN A 37 -4.54 14.00 1.48
CA ASN A 37 -3.79 15.14 0.94
C ASN A 37 -2.49 14.74 0.23
N SER A 38 -1.94 13.56 0.52
CA SER A 38 -0.75 13.04 -0.17
C SER A 38 -1.06 12.54 -1.58
N PHE A 39 -2.30 12.11 -1.82
CA PHE A 39 -2.72 11.53 -3.09
C PHE A 39 -2.79 12.60 -4.18
N ASN A 40 -2.49 12.19 -5.40
CA ASN A 40 -2.70 13.02 -6.59
C ASN A 40 -2.93 12.12 -7.81
N ASN A 41 -3.44 12.71 -8.89
CA ASN A 41 -3.85 11.92 -10.05
C ASN A 41 -2.68 11.35 -10.88
N GLY A 42 -1.47 11.90 -10.75
CA GLY A 42 -0.33 11.62 -11.62
C GLY A 42 0.59 10.50 -11.15
N ASP A 43 0.41 9.99 -9.93
CA ASP A 43 1.32 9.02 -9.33
C ASP A 43 0.59 7.75 -8.85
N VAL A 44 1.36 6.75 -8.42
CA VAL A 44 0.82 5.53 -7.79
C VAL A 44 1.14 5.55 -6.30
N PHE A 45 0.24 5.02 -5.47
CA PHE A 45 0.39 5.00 -4.03
C PHE A 45 0.22 3.58 -3.49
N LEU A 46 1.06 3.18 -2.55
CA LEU A 46 0.91 1.94 -1.79
C LEU A 46 0.50 2.30 -0.36
N LEU A 47 -0.76 2.05 -0.01
CA LEU A 47 -1.25 2.12 1.37
C LEU A 47 -1.05 0.77 2.03
N ASP A 48 -0.13 0.73 2.96
CA ASP A 48 0.34 -0.48 3.59
C ASP A 48 -0.16 -0.56 5.03
N MET A 49 -1.07 -1.51 5.27
CA MET A 49 -1.81 -1.70 6.52
C MET A 49 -1.42 -3.03 7.22
N GLY A 50 -0.20 -3.52 6.98
CA GLY A 50 0.28 -4.77 7.57
C GLY A 50 -0.24 -6.03 6.85
N LYS A 51 -1.53 -6.36 7.03
CA LYS A 51 -2.16 -7.54 6.42
C LYS A 51 -2.60 -7.31 4.97
N THR A 52 -2.83 -6.06 4.60
CA THR A 52 -3.30 -5.68 3.27
C THR A 52 -2.47 -4.52 2.77
N ILE A 53 -2.08 -4.59 1.50
CA ILE A 53 -1.40 -3.53 0.77
C ILE A 53 -2.32 -3.12 -0.38
N VAL A 54 -2.81 -1.88 -0.35
CA VAL A 54 -3.63 -1.32 -1.42
C VAL A 54 -2.74 -0.50 -2.34
N GLN A 55 -2.64 -0.94 -3.59
CA GLN A 55 -2.06 -0.14 -4.67
C GLN A 55 -3.16 0.73 -5.28
N TRP A 56 -3.12 2.04 -5.05
CA TRP A 56 -3.99 3.00 -5.71
C TRP A 56 -3.26 3.60 -6.91
N ASN A 57 -3.81 3.43 -8.11
CA ASN A 57 -3.25 3.95 -9.35
C ASN A 57 -3.89 5.29 -9.70
N GLY A 58 -3.12 6.37 -9.71
CA GLY A 58 -3.60 7.66 -10.20
C GLY A 58 -4.10 7.54 -11.65
N PRO A 59 -5.22 8.21 -12.02
CA PRO A 59 -5.76 8.14 -13.37
C PRO A 59 -4.74 8.50 -14.46
N GLU A 60 -3.80 9.39 -14.13
CA GLU A 60 -2.77 9.92 -15.02
C GLU A 60 -1.38 9.29 -14.78
N SER A 61 -1.28 8.32 -13.87
CA SER A 61 -0.05 7.60 -13.59
C SER A 61 0.45 6.80 -14.79
N ASN A 62 1.76 6.75 -14.97
CA ASN A 62 2.39 6.12 -16.12
C ASN A 62 2.69 4.63 -15.88
N LYS A 63 2.93 3.89 -16.98
CA LYS A 63 3.19 2.43 -16.93
C LYS A 63 4.40 2.05 -16.07
N GLY A 64 5.43 2.90 -16.05
CA GLY A 64 6.63 2.67 -15.25
C GLY A 64 6.36 2.77 -13.75
N GLU A 65 5.57 3.77 -13.33
CA GLU A 65 5.11 3.92 -11.95
C GLU A 65 4.28 2.72 -11.51
N ARG A 66 3.29 2.33 -12.31
CA ARG A 66 2.42 1.16 -12.03
C ARG A 66 3.23 -0.13 -11.90
N LEU A 67 4.17 -0.38 -12.82
CA LEU A 67 5.04 -1.57 -12.75
C LEU A 67 5.92 -1.56 -11.50
N LYS A 68 6.54 -0.42 -11.18
CA LYS A 68 7.39 -0.29 -9.99
C LYS A 68 6.59 -0.51 -8.72
N ALA A 69 5.36 0.01 -8.65
CA ALA A 69 4.46 -0.16 -7.52
C ALA A 69 4.07 -1.64 -7.32
N VAL A 70 3.75 -2.36 -8.39
CA VAL A 70 3.44 -3.81 -8.32
C VAL A 70 4.63 -4.59 -7.75
N LEU A 71 5.83 -4.36 -8.29
CA LEU A 71 7.05 -5.04 -7.83
C LEU A 71 7.37 -4.70 -6.38
N LEU A 72 7.17 -3.45 -5.97
CA LEU A 72 7.39 -3.03 -4.60
C LEU A 72 6.37 -3.63 -3.64
N ALA A 73 5.08 -3.67 -4.00
CA ALA A 73 4.04 -4.30 -3.18
C ALA A 73 4.31 -5.80 -2.98
N GLN A 74 4.77 -6.50 -4.04
CA GLN A 74 5.19 -7.90 -3.97
C GLN A 74 6.41 -8.08 -3.06
N ASP A 75 7.43 -7.23 -3.18
CA ASP A 75 8.63 -7.27 -2.33
C ASP A 75 8.27 -7.06 -0.84
N ILE A 76 7.42 -6.07 -0.53
CA ILE A 76 6.92 -5.83 0.83
C ILE A 76 6.17 -7.06 1.35
N ARG A 77 5.22 -7.60 0.57
CA ARG A 77 4.47 -8.80 0.94
C ARG A 77 5.41 -9.96 1.27
N ASP A 78 6.34 -10.26 0.39
CA ASP A 78 7.14 -11.48 0.47
C ASP A 78 8.23 -11.37 1.54
N ARG A 79 8.89 -10.21 1.64
CA ARG A 79 10.06 -10.03 2.50
C ARG A 79 9.73 -9.43 3.86
N GLU A 80 8.79 -8.48 3.92
CA GLU A 80 8.42 -7.84 5.19
C GLU A 80 7.25 -8.53 5.89
N ARG A 81 6.36 -9.20 5.13
CA ARG A 81 5.15 -9.87 5.67
C ARG A 81 5.20 -11.38 5.62
N GLY A 82 6.34 -11.95 5.23
CA GLY A 82 6.51 -13.40 5.11
C GLY A 82 5.51 -14.04 4.14
N GLY A 83 5.13 -13.32 3.09
CA GLY A 83 4.21 -13.78 2.04
C GLY A 83 2.73 -13.78 2.41
N ARG A 84 2.35 -13.26 3.57
CA ARG A 84 0.98 -13.39 4.12
C ARG A 84 0.06 -12.19 3.86
N ALA A 85 0.60 -11.09 3.34
CA ALA A 85 -0.21 -9.92 3.06
C ALA A 85 -0.96 -10.06 1.72
N GLU A 86 -2.18 -9.54 1.67
CA GLU A 86 -2.95 -9.44 0.44
C GLU A 86 -2.58 -8.14 -0.30
N ILE A 87 -2.50 -8.22 -1.63
CA ILE A 87 -2.29 -7.04 -2.48
C ILE A 87 -3.56 -6.82 -3.27
N SER A 88 -4.14 -5.62 -3.16
CA SER A 88 -5.34 -5.22 -3.89
C SER A 88 -5.08 -3.95 -4.68
N VAL A 89 -5.72 -3.82 -5.85
CA VAL A 89 -5.52 -2.66 -6.74
C VAL A 89 -6.81 -1.86 -6.81
N VAL A 90 -6.67 -0.53 -6.71
CA VAL A 90 -7.75 0.44 -6.89
C VAL A 90 -7.35 1.40 -8.00
N GLU A 91 -8.22 1.60 -8.99
CA GLU A 91 -8.02 2.62 -10.02
C GLU A 91 -8.62 3.95 -9.55
N GLY A 92 -7.80 4.99 -9.47
CA GLY A 92 -8.24 6.34 -9.13
C GLY A 92 -9.27 6.86 -10.14
N GLY A 93 -10.26 7.58 -9.66
CA GLY A 93 -11.42 8.02 -10.44
C GLY A 93 -12.47 6.92 -10.68
N HIS A 94 -12.15 5.67 -10.36
CA HIS A 94 -13.03 4.50 -10.45
C HIS A 94 -13.09 3.75 -9.11
N GLU A 95 -12.83 4.43 -7.98
CA GLU A 95 -12.78 3.78 -6.66
C GLU A 95 -14.14 3.18 -6.27
N LYS A 96 -15.24 3.71 -6.82
CA LYS A 96 -16.60 3.23 -6.60
C LYS A 96 -16.84 1.81 -7.13
N ASP A 97 -16.01 1.35 -8.06
CA ASP A 97 -16.08 0.00 -8.60
C ASP A 97 -15.58 -1.06 -7.59
N THR A 98 -14.87 -0.61 -6.54
CA THR A 98 -14.33 -1.47 -5.47
C THR A 98 -14.70 -0.91 -4.09
N PRO A 99 -16.00 -0.93 -3.71
CA PRO A 99 -16.48 -0.28 -2.50
C PRO A 99 -15.85 -0.83 -1.23
N GLU A 100 -15.49 -2.13 -1.16
CA GLU A 100 -14.82 -2.69 0.01
C GLU A 100 -13.41 -2.10 0.19
N LEU A 101 -12.65 -1.93 -0.90
CA LEU A 101 -11.31 -1.35 -0.85
C LEU A 101 -11.34 0.15 -0.54
N LEU A 102 -12.30 0.88 -1.10
CA LEU A 102 -12.49 2.29 -0.77
C LEU A 102 -12.84 2.48 0.71
N ASN A 103 -13.69 1.61 1.27
CA ASN A 103 -14.00 1.63 2.70
C ASN A 103 -12.74 1.34 3.53
N LEU A 104 -11.95 0.33 3.17
CA LEU A 104 -10.69 0.01 3.84
C LEU A 104 -9.72 1.19 3.83
N MET A 105 -9.55 1.86 2.69
CA MET A 105 -8.74 3.07 2.58
C MET A 105 -9.29 4.19 3.48
N THR A 106 -10.60 4.37 3.56
CA THR A 106 -11.26 5.39 4.40
C THR A 106 -11.06 5.11 5.89
N VAL A 107 -11.09 3.83 6.31
CA VAL A 107 -10.78 3.44 7.70
C VAL A 107 -9.34 3.83 8.08
N ALA A 108 -8.40 3.68 7.14
CA ALA A 108 -6.99 3.96 7.38
C ALA A 108 -6.61 5.44 7.26
N LEU A 109 -7.20 6.16 6.31
CA LEU A 109 -6.88 7.56 5.98
C LEU A 109 -7.84 8.58 6.63
N GLY A 110 -8.94 8.10 7.21
CA GLY A 110 -10.08 8.92 7.63
C GLY A 110 -11.04 9.24 6.48
N PRO A 111 -12.14 9.96 6.77
CA PRO A 111 -13.01 10.48 5.72
C PRO A 111 -12.24 11.42 4.78
N LYS A 112 -12.58 11.38 3.49
CA LYS A 112 -12.12 12.37 2.51
C LYS A 112 -12.69 13.76 2.81
#